data_AF-A0A7R8CVP3-F1
#
_entry.id   AF-A0A7R8CVP3-F1
#
_cell.length_a   1.000
_cell.length_b   1.000
_cell.length_c   1.000
_cell.angle_alpha   90.00
_cell.angle_beta   90.00
_cell.angle_gamma   90.00
#
_symmetry.space_group_name_H-M   'P 1'
#
loop_
_entity.id
_entity.type
_entity.pdbx_description
1 polymer ?
#
loop_
_entity_poly.entity_id
_entity_poly.type
_entity_poly.pdbx_seq_one_letter_code
_entity_poly.pdbx_strand_id
1 'polypeptide(L)'
;MPAYHSQCKEGPNKIGNMSLMPIKTDQRANVFFRNYEIKSEVDRAQGTQEMYSLAISRFNIPGEAGFPLNGVYAKPATTKEADSMRQYFLQLRQETGKRVVERVFDTPDGKPSKWWTFFAKRKFMEKSLSGPGQY
;
A
#
# COMPACT_ATOMS: atom_id res chain seq x y z
N MET A 1 -24.41 -3.32 3.56
CA MET A 1 -24.13 -2.51 2.35
C MET A 1 -23.42 -3.38 1.33
N PRO A 2 -23.79 -3.29 0.03
CA PRO A 2 -23.07 -3.99 -1.04
C PRO A 2 -21.64 -3.43 -1.19
N ALA A 3 -20.75 -4.23 -1.79
CA ALA A 3 -19.38 -3.81 -2.05
C ALA A 3 -19.32 -2.76 -3.18
N TYR A 4 -18.47 -1.75 -3.01
CA TYR A 4 -18.18 -0.78 -4.07
C TYR A 4 -17.23 -1.41 -5.09
N HIS A 5 -17.51 -1.20 -6.37
CA HIS A 5 -16.70 -1.70 -7.48
C HIS A 5 -16.06 -0.53 -8.23
N SER A 6 -14.84 -0.71 -8.73
CA SER A 6 -14.17 0.29 -9.56
C SER A 6 -14.99 0.59 -10.81
N GLN A 7 -15.21 1.86 -11.10
CA GLN A 7 -15.78 2.31 -12.38
C GLN A 7 -14.72 2.39 -13.49
N CYS A 8 -13.43 2.45 -13.11
CA CYS A 8 -12.30 2.36 -14.04
C CYS A 8 -12.02 0.88 -14.31
N LYS A 9 -12.52 0.37 -15.45
CA LYS A 9 -12.56 -1.07 -15.74
C LYS A 9 -11.26 -1.61 -16.36
N GLU A 10 -10.61 -0.85 -17.24
CA GLU A 10 -9.44 -1.32 -17.97
C GLU A 10 -8.34 -0.27 -18.02
N GLY A 11 -7.13 -0.70 -17.66
CA GLY A 11 -5.91 0.08 -17.85
C GLY A 11 -5.30 -0.21 -19.21
N PRO A 12 -4.36 0.62 -19.68
CA PRO A 12 -3.69 0.43 -20.97
C PRO A 12 -2.89 -0.87 -21.05
N ASN A 13 -2.46 -1.41 -19.89
CA ASN A 13 -1.70 -2.65 -19.80
C ASN A 13 -2.30 -3.58 -18.73
N LYS A 14 -2.01 -4.87 -18.83
CA LYS A 14 -2.41 -5.89 -17.84
C LYS A 14 -1.21 -6.76 -17.48
N ILE A 15 -1.16 -7.25 -16.23
CA ILE A 15 -0.25 -8.32 -15.80
C ILE A 15 -1.08 -9.38 -15.10
N GLY A 16 -1.02 -10.62 -15.60
CA GLY A 16 -1.94 -11.67 -15.17
C GLY A 16 -3.39 -11.25 -15.40
N ASN A 17 -4.22 -11.31 -14.35
CA ASN A 17 -5.60 -10.84 -14.37
C ASN A 17 -5.78 -9.45 -13.74
N MET A 18 -4.70 -8.68 -13.51
CA MET A 18 -4.77 -7.32 -12.97
C MET A 18 -4.57 -6.26 -14.05
N SER A 19 -5.36 -5.20 -13.99
CA SER A 19 -5.20 -3.99 -14.81
C SER A 19 -4.13 -3.07 -14.21
N LEU A 20 -3.12 -2.72 -15.00
CA LEU A 20 -2.14 -1.69 -14.66
C LEU A 20 -2.74 -0.32 -14.93
N MET A 21 -3.31 0.28 -13.90
CA MET A 21 -3.91 1.61 -13.98
C MET A 21 -2.83 2.68 -13.83
N PRO A 22 -2.85 3.74 -14.64
CA PRO A 22 -1.94 4.86 -14.45
C PRO A 22 -2.27 5.57 -13.14
N ILE A 23 -1.26 5.79 -12.31
CA ILE A 23 -1.38 6.49 -11.03
C ILE A 23 -0.55 7.77 -11.13
N LYS A 24 -1.15 8.91 -10.79
CA LYS A 24 -0.40 10.15 -10.60
C LYS A 24 0.48 10.00 -9.38
N THR A 25 1.79 9.97 -9.57
CA THR A 25 2.79 9.85 -8.51
C THR A 25 4.02 10.66 -8.84
N ASP A 26 4.58 11.30 -7.83
CA ASP A 26 5.86 12.01 -7.91
C ASP A 26 7.04 11.07 -7.59
N GLN A 27 6.77 9.84 -7.15
CA GLN A 27 7.76 8.85 -6.77
C GLN A 27 8.30 8.14 -8.03
N ARG A 28 9.25 8.79 -8.72
CA ARG A 28 10.17 8.11 -9.65
C ARG A 28 11.57 8.28 -9.09
N ALA A 29 12.14 7.18 -8.57
CA ALA A 29 13.54 7.00 -8.17
C ALA A 29 14.30 8.28 -7.75
N ASN A 30 14.33 8.61 -6.46
CA ASN A 30 15.56 8.85 -5.69
C ASN A 30 15.29 9.36 -4.27
N VAL A 31 16.13 8.83 -3.37
CA VAL A 31 16.50 9.27 -2.03
C VAL A 31 16.45 10.79 -1.88
N PHE A 32 15.79 11.33 -0.84
CA PHE A 32 16.25 12.47 -0.03
C PHE A 32 15.21 12.78 1.06
N PHE A 33 15.53 12.49 2.31
CA PHE A 33 15.11 13.34 3.44
C PHE A 33 16.29 13.47 4.41
N ARG A 34 16.77 14.70 4.55
CA ARG A 34 17.80 15.14 5.50
C ARG A 34 17.08 15.53 6.79
N ASN A 35 17.56 14.98 7.90
CA ASN A 35 17.38 15.32 9.31
C ASN A 35 16.08 16.05 9.72
N TYR A 36 15.31 15.41 10.61
CA TYR A 36 14.35 16.12 11.46
C TYR A 36 14.44 15.59 12.90
N GLU A 37 14.35 16.52 13.85
CA GLU A 37 14.47 16.28 15.29
C GLU A 37 13.17 15.66 15.82
N ILE A 38 13.27 14.50 16.47
CA ILE A 38 12.12 13.72 16.96
C ILE A 38 11.64 14.34 18.28
N LYS A 39 10.41 14.87 18.30
CA LYS A 39 9.68 15.16 19.55
C LYS A 39 8.63 14.06 19.75
N SER A 40 8.57 13.52 20.96
CA SER A 40 7.73 12.38 21.31
C SER A 40 6.23 12.75 21.27
N GLU A 41 5.57 12.33 20.19
CA GLU A 41 4.16 11.95 20.00
C GLU A 41 4.11 11.45 18.53
N VAL A 42 3.27 10.48 18.17
CA VAL A 42 3.21 10.00 16.76
C VAL A 42 2.67 11.13 15.90
N ASP A 43 3.58 11.89 15.28
CA ASP A 43 3.29 13.02 14.41
C ASP A 43 3.25 12.57 12.94
N ARG A 44 2.62 13.37 12.08
CA ARG A 44 2.46 13.13 10.64
C ARG A 44 3.80 12.82 9.94
N ALA A 45 4.88 13.45 10.37
CA ALA A 45 6.22 13.20 9.86
C ALA A 45 6.70 11.76 10.14
N GLN A 46 6.51 11.30 11.38
CA GLN A 46 6.82 9.92 11.77
C GLN A 46 5.94 8.92 11.01
N GLY A 47 4.63 9.18 10.92
CA GLY A 47 3.71 8.34 10.13
C GLY A 47 4.11 8.25 8.65
N THR A 48 4.61 9.34 8.07
CA THR A 48 5.11 9.36 6.68
C THR A 48 6.34 8.45 6.53
N GLN A 49 7.28 8.51 7.45
CA GLN A 49 8.49 7.69 7.44
C GLN A 49 8.17 6.20 7.63
N GLU A 50 7.29 5.86 8.57
CA GLU A 50 6.87 4.49 8.83
C GLU A 50 6.14 3.90 7.63
N MET A 51 5.24 4.66 6.98
CA MET A 51 4.53 4.20 5.78
C MET A 51 5.47 4.03 4.58
N TYR A 52 6.50 4.87 4.44
CA TYR A 52 7.53 4.69 3.42
C TYR A 52 8.35 3.42 3.65
N SER A 53 8.78 3.18 4.90
CA SER A 53 9.47 1.95 5.29
C SER A 53 8.62 0.70 5.02
N LEU A 54 7.34 0.74 5.41
CA LEU A 54 6.37 -0.33 5.16
C LEU A 54 6.18 -0.59 3.65
N ALA A 55 6.16 0.46 2.84
CA ALA A 55 5.99 0.31 1.39
C ALA A 55 7.14 -0.46 0.73
N ILE A 56 8.38 -0.24 1.18
CA ILE A 56 9.60 -0.87 0.65
C ILE A 56 9.86 -2.25 1.27
N SER A 57 9.32 -2.50 2.46
CA SER A 57 9.45 -3.80 3.14
C SER A 57 9.06 -4.96 2.23
N ARG A 58 9.76 -6.10 2.38
CA ARG A 58 9.54 -7.26 1.52
C ARG A 58 8.08 -7.70 1.57
N PHE A 59 7.47 -7.88 0.41
CA PHE A 59 6.11 -8.35 0.28
C PHE A 59 5.93 -9.44 -0.75
N ASN A 60 4.85 -10.20 -0.57
CA ASN A 60 4.49 -11.30 -1.45
C ASN A 60 3.62 -10.81 -2.63
N ILE A 61 3.88 -11.35 -3.81
CA ILE A 61 3.04 -11.17 -5.02
C ILE A 61 2.26 -12.46 -5.34
N PRO A 62 1.20 -12.39 -6.18
CA PRO A 62 0.52 -13.57 -6.69
C PRO A 62 1.49 -14.66 -7.20
N GLY A 63 1.30 -15.89 -6.73
CA GLY A 63 2.18 -17.03 -6.99
C GLY A 63 3.15 -17.37 -5.86
N GLU A 64 3.39 -16.45 -4.92
CA GLU A 64 4.23 -16.73 -3.75
C GLU A 64 3.42 -17.33 -2.59
N ALA A 65 4.01 -18.26 -1.84
CA ALA A 65 3.32 -18.98 -0.77
C ALA A 65 2.74 -18.05 0.33
N GLY A 66 3.37 -16.90 0.55
CA GLY A 66 2.90 -15.91 1.52
C GLY A 66 1.81 -14.97 1.00
N PHE A 67 1.32 -15.13 -0.24
CA PHE A 67 0.24 -14.31 -0.77
C PHE A 67 -1.13 -14.95 -0.50
N PRO A 68 -2.01 -14.34 0.31
CA PRO A 68 -3.23 -14.97 0.82
C PRO A 68 -4.36 -15.14 -0.22
N LEU A 69 -4.20 -14.57 -1.42
CA LEU A 69 -5.23 -14.49 -2.46
C LEU A 69 -4.81 -15.19 -3.77
N ASN A 70 -3.93 -16.19 -3.68
CA ASN A 70 -3.46 -16.97 -4.84
C ASN A 70 -4.58 -17.69 -5.63
N GLY A 71 -5.72 -17.97 -4.99
CA GLY A 71 -6.88 -18.55 -5.70
C GLY A 71 -7.66 -17.56 -6.57
N VAL A 72 -7.42 -16.25 -6.41
CA VAL A 72 -8.15 -15.18 -7.12
C VAL A 72 -7.26 -14.45 -8.12
N TYR A 73 -5.97 -14.29 -7.82
CA TYR A 73 -5.02 -13.59 -8.68
C TYR A 73 -4.13 -14.55 -9.46
N ALA A 74 -3.99 -14.29 -10.75
CA ALA A 74 -3.08 -15.03 -11.61
C ALA A 74 -1.63 -14.68 -11.26
N LYS A 75 -0.80 -15.71 -11.11
CA LYS A 75 0.66 -15.54 -11.02
C LYS A 75 1.19 -14.91 -12.31
N PRO A 76 2.25 -14.08 -12.26
CA PRO A 76 2.93 -13.61 -13.46
C PRO A 76 3.47 -14.79 -14.27
N ALA A 77 3.39 -14.71 -15.60
CA ALA A 77 3.81 -15.79 -16.49
C ALA A 77 5.33 -15.86 -16.67
N THR A 78 6.00 -14.70 -16.62
CA THR A 78 7.45 -14.58 -16.82
C THR A 78 8.12 -13.82 -15.69
N THR A 79 9.43 -13.98 -15.53
CA THR A 79 10.23 -13.20 -14.56
C THR A 79 10.08 -11.70 -14.80
N LYS A 80 10.07 -11.27 -16.07
CA LYS A 80 9.88 -9.86 -16.44
C LYS A 80 8.52 -9.31 -15.97
N GLU A 81 7.46 -10.09 -16.11
CA GLU A 81 6.14 -9.73 -15.58
C GLU A 81 6.13 -9.69 -14.05
N ALA A 82 6.83 -10.62 -13.40
CA ALA A 82 6.95 -10.63 -11.94
C ALA A 82 7.65 -9.37 -11.42
N ASP A 83 8.77 -8.97 -12.05
CA ASP A 83 9.49 -7.74 -11.71
C ASP A 83 8.63 -6.50 -11.95
N SER A 84 7.93 -6.44 -13.10
CA SER A 84 7.02 -5.35 -13.43
C SER A 84 5.86 -5.26 -12.42
N MET A 85 5.32 -6.40 -11.98
CA MET A 85 4.26 -6.46 -10.96
C MET A 85 4.77 -5.98 -9.60
N ARG A 86 5.98 -6.37 -9.18
CA ARG A 86 6.59 -5.87 -7.94
C ARG A 86 6.79 -4.36 -7.97
N GLN A 87 7.31 -3.83 -9.08
CA GLN A 87 7.49 -2.39 -9.24
C GLN A 87 6.15 -1.64 -9.18
N TYR A 88 5.12 -2.16 -9.84
CA TYR A 88 3.79 -1.58 -9.79
C TYR A 88 3.17 -1.62 -8.39
N PHE A 89 3.32 -2.73 -7.66
CA PHE A 89 2.86 -2.84 -6.26
C PHE A 89 3.63 -1.92 -5.32
N LEU A 90 4.94 -1.74 -5.53
CA LEU A 90 5.74 -0.80 -4.77
C LEU A 90 5.23 0.63 -4.96
N GLN A 91 4.97 1.03 -6.21
CA GLN A 91 4.40 2.34 -6.55
C GLN A 91 3.03 2.55 -5.90
N LEU A 92 2.15 1.54 -5.97
CA LEU A 92 0.85 1.55 -5.28
C LEU A 92 0.98 1.74 -3.77
N ARG A 93 1.92 1.02 -3.13
CA ARG A 93 2.15 1.11 -1.67
C ARG A 93 2.64 2.49 -1.26
N GLN A 94 3.60 3.05 -1.98
CA GLN A 94 4.15 4.38 -1.68
C GLN A 94 3.09 5.47 -1.81
N GLU A 95 2.37 5.50 -2.94
CA GLU A 95 1.31 6.49 -3.16
C GLU A 95 0.15 6.36 -2.19
N THR A 96 -0.29 5.12 -1.93
CA THR A 96 -1.38 4.88 -0.98
C THR A 96 -0.94 5.27 0.43
N GLY A 97 0.28 4.90 0.84
CA GLY A 97 0.81 5.24 2.15
C GLY A 97 0.87 6.74 2.40
N LYS A 98 1.42 7.50 1.45
CA LYS A 98 1.44 8.97 1.49
C LYS A 98 0.04 9.56 1.67
N ARG A 99 -0.91 9.16 0.82
CA ARG A 99 -2.29 9.69 0.86
C ARG A 99 -3.05 9.28 2.12
N VAL A 100 -2.81 8.07 2.65
CA VAL A 100 -3.42 7.63 3.90
C VAL A 100 -2.93 8.49 5.06
N VAL A 101 -1.62 8.75 5.17
CA VAL A 101 -1.08 9.64 6.21
C VAL A 101 -1.72 11.02 6.11
N GLU A 102 -1.88 11.57 4.90
CA GLU A 102 -2.55 12.86 4.72
C GLU A 102 -3.99 12.88 5.25
N ARG A 103 -4.74 11.78 5.13
CA ARG A 103 -6.13 11.68 5.62
C ARG A 103 -6.24 11.31 7.09
N VAL A 104 -5.32 10.51 7.61
CA VAL A 104 -5.32 10.05 9.01
C VAL A 104 -4.97 11.21 9.93
N PHE A 105 -4.02 12.07 9.54
CA PHE A 105 -3.55 13.21 10.32
C PHE A 105 -4.24 14.53 9.92
N ASP A 106 -5.36 14.47 9.19
CA ASP A 106 -6.18 15.64 8.86
C ASP A 106 -7.05 16.03 10.07
N THR A 107 -6.39 16.37 11.18
CA THR A 107 -7.03 16.77 12.44
C THR A 107 -6.39 18.06 12.97
N PRO A 108 -7.14 18.90 13.71
CA PRO A 108 -6.61 20.16 14.23
C PRO A 108 -5.46 19.99 15.24
N ASP A 109 -5.39 18.85 15.91
CA ASP A 109 -4.39 18.53 16.94
C ASP A 109 -3.16 17.79 16.39
N GLY A 110 -3.14 17.50 15.07
CA GLY A 110 -2.04 16.76 14.44
C GLY A 110 -1.92 15.30 14.88
N LYS A 111 -2.94 14.74 15.55
CA LYS A 111 -2.96 13.36 16.02
C LYS A 111 -3.72 12.45 15.05
N PRO A 112 -3.48 11.12 15.07
CA PRO A 112 -4.22 10.19 14.23
C PRO A 112 -5.73 10.24 14.50
N SER A 113 -6.53 10.46 13.45
CA SER A 113 -7.98 10.49 13.53
C SER A 113 -8.54 9.16 14.04
N LYS A 114 -9.31 9.23 15.15
CA LYS A 114 -9.98 8.06 15.74
C LYS A 114 -10.83 7.29 14.72
N TRP A 115 -11.46 8.01 13.80
CA TRP A 115 -12.36 7.43 12.79
C TRP A 115 -11.63 6.55 11.78
N TRP A 116 -10.33 6.78 11.56
CA TRP A 116 -9.49 5.90 10.78
C TRP A 116 -8.91 4.76 11.62
N THR A 117 -8.44 5.05 12.84
CA THR A 117 -7.81 4.03 13.71
C THR A 117 -8.79 2.97 14.22
N PHE A 118 -10.09 3.26 14.26
CA PHE A 118 -11.14 2.25 14.51
C PHE A 118 -11.06 1.03 13.57
N PHE A 119 -10.52 1.20 12.36
CA PHE A 119 -10.41 0.12 11.38
C PHE A 119 -9.11 -0.69 11.48
N ALA A 120 -8.15 -0.29 12.33
CA ALA A 120 -6.82 -0.90 12.38
C ALA A 120 -6.83 -2.43 12.65
N LYS A 121 -7.82 -2.92 13.41
CA LYS A 121 -7.97 -4.36 13.71
C LYS A 121 -8.89 -5.11 12.75
N ARG A 122 -9.52 -4.42 11.79
CA ARG A 122 -10.49 -5.02 10.86
C ARG A 122 -9.78 -5.44 9.57
N LYS A 123 -10.03 -6.67 9.13
CA LYS A 123 -9.42 -7.24 7.91
C LYS A 123 -10.44 -7.32 6.79
N PHE A 124 -10.08 -6.83 5.61
CA PHE A 124 -10.91 -7.02 4.42
C PHE A 124 -10.86 -8.50 3.99
N MET A 125 -12.03 -9.10 3.75
CA MET A 125 -12.19 -10.52 3.42
C MET A 125 -11.53 -11.50 4.41
N GLU A 126 -11.31 -11.07 5.67
CA GLU A 126 -10.57 -11.84 6.68
C GLU A 126 -9.15 -12.24 6.25
N LYS A 127 -8.58 -11.57 5.24
CA LYS A 127 -7.22 -11.80 4.75
C LYS A 127 -6.27 -10.71 5.26
N SER A 128 -5.00 -11.06 5.40
CA SER A 128 -3.93 -10.12 5.71
C SER A 128 -2.78 -10.30 4.74
N LEU A 129 -2.23 -9.18 4.27
CA LEU A 129 -0.98 -9.17 3.50
C LEU A 129 0.26 -9.29 4.40
N SER A 130 0.12 -8.94 5.67
CA SER A 130 1.09 -9.28 6.71
C SER A 130 0.87 -10.75 7.13
N GLY A 131 1.95 -11.45 7.45
CA GLY A 131 1.87 -12.83 7.93
C GLY A 131 0.98 -12.98 9.18
N PRO A 132 0.56 -14.20 9.53
CA PRO A 132 -0.24 -14.44 10.73
C PRO A 132 0.40 -13.79 11.98
N GLY A 133 -0.38 -13.00 12.74
CA GLY A 133 0.07 -12.38 13.99
C GLY A 133 0.78 -11.03 13.88
N GLN A 134 0.97 -10.49 12.67
CA GLN A 134 1.51 -9.14 12.44
C GLN A 134 0.35 -8.15 12.29
N TYR A 135 0.17 -7.27 13.28
CA TYR A 135 -0.82 -6.19 13.30
C TYR A 135 -0.14 -4.83 13.17
#